data_AF-A0A919TQG9-F1
#
_entry.id   AF-A0A919TQG9-F1
#
_cell.length_a   1.000
_cell.length_b   1.000
_cell.length_c   1.000
_cell.angle_alpha   90.00
_cell.angle_beta   90.00
_cell.angle_gamma   90.00
#
_symmetry.space_group_name_H-M   'P 1'
#
loop_
_entity.id
_entity.type
_entity.pdbx_description
1 polymer ?
#
loop_
_entity_poly.entity_id
_entity_poly.type
_entity_poly.pdbx_seq_one_letter_code
_entity_poly.pdbx_strand_id
1 'polypeptide(L)'
;MPKDPPGNPGGPGEEWYPFARVSEMQAKLHRWAAAEPGRRFDDLFNLVHDPATLIVAFDRVAGNRGARSAGVDGLTVADVEERVGVPGFLDDLRSQLKTGTFRPLPVRERTIPKPGGSGKVRRLGIPTVTDRVVQAALKLVLEPIFEADFEPVSYGFRPRRRAQDAIAEIHLFGSKSYQWVLDADIKACFDEIDHVALMDRVRLRIKDKRVLVLVKAFLKAGVMTELGNLEDTATGTPQGGILSPLLANIALSVLDEHVHAPWKPGGTMSTDDRRRYRRQKGLPNWRIVRYADDFAVLVNGERDDVEALRESIASVLATIGLRLSAEKTRVVHMDEGFDFLGFRIQRRRKRGSSKWHVYTFIGDRPIRSLKDKVRALTHRSSQQDPAAVLTRLGQVLRGWSTYFRHAVAKNTFGRLAHFVWNRIVRWWRTLHRWTWTQFRRRFTTAQGRWKPLSADGVVLFDLAAVAVTRYRYRGAAIPNPWLRLTQPA
;
A
#
# COMPACT_ATOMS: atom_id res chain seq x y z
N MET A 1 -17.56 -36.45 -47.32
CA MET A 1 -16.55 -36.03 -46.33
C MET A 1 -15.47 -35.23 -47.03
N PRO A 2 -15.11 -34.05 -46.49
CA PRO A 2 -13.69 -33.77 -46.31
C PRO A 2 -13.38 -33.22 -44.91
N LYS A 3 -12.60 -34.03 -44.19
CA LYS A 3 -11.58 -33.75 -43.16
C LYS A 3 -11.57 -32.38 -42.49
N ASP A 4 -11.91 -32.40 -41.21
CA ASP A 4 -11.54 -31.39 -40.21
C ASP A 4 -10.02 -31.18 -40.16
N PRO A 5 -9.54 -29.94 -39.95
CA PRO A 5 -8.15 -29.69 -39.64
C PRO A 5 -7.82 -30.18 -38.22
N PRO A 6 -6.63 -30.75 -37.98
CA PRO A 6 -6.27 -31.36 -36.71
C PRO A 6 -6.09 -30.30 -35.62
N GLY A 7 -6.65 -30.60 -34.44
CA GLY A 7 -6.43 -29.83 -33.23
C GLY A 7 -4.94 -29.77 -32.89
N ASN A 8 -4.45 -28.56 -32.66
CA ASN A 8 -3.10 -28.33 -32.17
C ASN A 8 -3.12 -28.50 -30.63
N PRO A 9 -2.37 -29.45 -30.06
CA PRO A 9 -2.26 -29.58 -28.61
C PRO A 9 -1.37 -28.47 -28.07
N GLY A 10 -1.83 -27.82 -26.99
CA GLY A 10 -1.24 -26.63 -26.38
C GLY A 10 0.28 -26.66 -26.24
N GLY A 11 0.93 -25.66 -26.84
CA GLY A 11 2.33 -25.33 -26.61
C GLY A 11 2.50 -24.32 -25.45
N PRO A 12 3.70 -24.19 -24.87
CA PRO A 12 3.98 -23.34 -23.69
C PRO A 12 3.85 -21.82 -23.94
N GLY A 13 3.32 -21.41 -25.09
CA GLY A 13 3.05 -20.01 -25.47
C GLY A 13 1.61 -19.53 -25.23
N GLU A 14 0.63 -20.43 -25.04
CA GLU A 14 -0.77 -20.03 -24.86
C GLU A 14 -1.07 -19.40 -23.49
N GLU A 15 -0.40 -19.84 -22.42
CA GLU A 15 -0.57 -19.27 -21.07
C GLU A 15 -0.10 -17.81 -20.96
N TRP A 16 0.84 -17.39 -21.81
CA TRP A 16 1.40 -16.02 -21.78
C TRP A 16 0.61 -15.02 -22.61
N TYR A 17 -0.26 -15.49 -23.51
CA TYR A 17 -1.00 -14.64 -24.45
C TYR A 17 -1.95 -13.65 -23.75
N PRO A 18 -2.76 -14.05 -22.74
CA PRO A 18 -3.64 -13.11 -22.04
C PRO A 18 -2.88 -11.98 -21.32
N PHE A 19 -1.79 -12.33 -20.62
CA PHE A 19 -0.97 -11.36 -19.90
C PHE A 19 -0.30 -10.36 -20.83
N ALA A 20 0.29 -10.83 -21.94
CA ALA A 20 0.93 -9.96 -22.92
C ALA A 20 -0.07 -8.97 -23.53
N ARG A 21 -1.22 -9.47 -24.00
CA ARG A 21 -2.30 -8.65 -24.60
C ARG A 21 -2.81 -7.58 -23.64
N VAL A 22 -3.09 -7.94 -22.39
CA VAL A 22 -3.54 -6.97 -21.37
C VAL A 22 -2.45 -5.95 -21.08
N SER A 23 -1.19 -6.37 -20.92
CA SER A 23 -0.05 -5.49 -20.67
C SER A 23 0.17 -4.47 -21.79
N GLU A 24 0.09 -4.90 -23.05
CA GLU A 24 0.17 -4.04 -24.23
C GLU A 24 -0.96 -3.02 -24.27
N MET A 25 -2.20 -3.45 -24.00
CA MET A 25 -3.34 -2.54 -23.94
C MET A 25 -3.18 -1.50 -22.82
N GLN A 26 -2.73 -1.91 -21.63
CA GLN A 26 -2.45 -0.97 -20.55
C GLN A 26 -1.37 0.04 -20.95
N ALA A 27 -0.33 -0.40 -21.68
CA ALA A 27 0.70 0.48 -22.20
C ALA A 27 0.16 1.52 -23.17
N LYS A 28 -0.76 1.09 -24.04
CA LYS A 28 -1.44 1.95 -25.01
C LYS A 28 -2.32 2.99 -24.31
N LEU A 29 -3.15 2.56 -23.36
CA LEU A 29 -4.01 3.43 -22.54
C LEU A 29 -3.18 4.49 -21.79
N HIS A 30 -2.09 4.07 -21.14
CA HIS A 30 -1.20 4.99 -20.43
C HIS A 30 -0.57 6.04 -21.37
N ARG A 31 -0.10 5.60 -22.54
CA ARG A 31 0.51 6.50 -23.53
C ARG A 31 -0.48 7.55 -24.05
N TRP A 32 -1.68 7.11 -24.40
CA TRP A 32 -2.75 8.02 -24.84
C TRP A 32 -3.15 9.00 -23.75
N ALA A 33 -3.27 8.52 -22.51
CA ALA A 33 -3.60 9.37 -21.37
C ALA A 33 -2.53 10.44 -21.13
N ALA A 34 -1.24 10.06 -21.19
CA ALA A 34 -0.12 10.97 -20.97
C ALA A 34 0.08 11.98 -22.12
N ALA A 35 -0.16 11.57 -23.37
CA ALA A 35 0.00 12.44 -24.54
C ALA A 35 -1.10 13.51 -24.63
N GLU A 36 -2.33 13.18 -24.21
CA GLU A 36 -3.49 14.06 -24.29
C GLU A 36 -4.18 14.16 -22.90
N PRO A 37 -3.77 15.12 -22.04
CA PRO A 37 -4.33 15.27 -20.69
C PRO A 37 -5.84 15.52 -20.64
N GLY A 38 -6.42 16.09 -21.70
CA GLY A 38 -7.86 16.31 -21.83
C GLY A 38 -8.65 15.14 -22.45
N ARG A 39 -7.97 14.07 -22.90
CA ARG A 39 -8.63 12.94 -23.57
C ARG A 39 -9.60 12.24 -22.62
N ARG A 40 -10.81 12.01 -23.12
CA ARG A 40 -11.83 11.21 -22.44
C ARG A 40 -11.96 9.87 -23.16
N PHE A 41 -11.85 8.79 -22.41
CA PHE A 41 -11.90 7.43 -22.92
C PHE A 41 -13.33 6.92 -22.93
N ASP A 42 -13.75 6.46 -24.10
CA ASP A 42 -14.95 5.67 -24.32
C ASP A 42 -14.58 4.21 -24.64
N ASP A 43 -15.60 3.37 -24.77
CA ASP A 43 -15.53 1.94 -25.07
C ASP A 43 -14.63 1.07 -24.16
N LEU A 44 -14.27 1.58 -22.98
CA LEU A 44 -13.48 0.85 -22.00
C LEU A 44 -14.18 -0.39 -21.47
N PHE A 45 -15.52 -0.43 -21.47
CA PHE A 45 -16.27 -1.59 -21.01
C PHE A 45 -15.94 -2.85 -21.82
N ASN A 46 -15.64 -2.70 -23.11
CA ASN A 46 -15.20 -3.82 -23.96
C ASN A 46 -13.88 -4.43 -23.49
N LEU A 47 -13.00 -3.63 -22.89
CA LEU A 47 -11.77 -4.13 -22.27
C LEU A 47 -12.04 -4.81 -20.93
N VAL A 48 -13.06 -4.36 -20.17
CA VAL A 48 -13.40 -4.92 -18.85
C VAL A 48 -13.93 -6.36 -18.97
N HIS A 49 -14.75 -6.65 -19.99
CA HIS A 49 -15.28 -8.01 -20.24
C HIS A 49 -14.52 -8.80 -21.32
N ASP A 50 -13.37 -8.29 -21.77
CA ASP A 50 -12.49 -9.04 -22.68
C ASP A 50 -11.99 -10.33 -21.99
N PRO A 51 -12.03 -11.49 -22.68
CA PRO A 51 -11.61 -12.76 -22.08
C PRO A 51 -10.21 -12.72 -21.48
N ALA A 52 -9.24 -12.07 -22.15
CA ALA A 52 -7.88 -11.98 -21.62
C ALA A 52 -7.83 -11.12 -20.35
N THR A 53 -8.60 -10.02 -20.29
CA THR A 53 -8.70 -9.20 -19.07
C THR A 53 -9.30 -9.99 -17.91
N LEU A 54 -10.37 -10.76 -18.15
CA LEU A 54 -11.03 -11.54 -17.10
C LEU A 54 -10.14 -12.67 -16.57
N ILE A 55 -9.38 -13.34 -17.44
CA ILE A 55 -8.37 -14.33 -17.04
C ILE A 55 -7.30 -13.68 -16.15
N VAL A 56 -6.67 -12.59 -16.61
CA VAL A 56 -5.63 -11.90 -15.83
C VAL A 56 -6.18 -11.33 -14.52
N ALA A 57 -7.45 -10.91 -14.51
CA ALA A 57 -8.14 -10.46 -13.30
C ALA A 57 -8.36 -11.61 -12.31
N PHE A 58 -8.79 -12.79 -12.79
CA PHE A 58 -8.95 -13.99 -11.98
C PHE A 58 -7.62 -14.44 -11.38
N ASP A 59 -6.56 -14.55 -12.18
CA ASP A 59 -5.23 -14.95 -11.71
C ASP A 59 -4.70 -14.02 -10.62
N ARG A 60 -4.97 -12.73 -10.72
CA ARG A 60 -4.65 -11.75 -9.66
C ARG A 60 -5.45 -12.01 -8.39
N VAL A 61 -6.73 -12.39 -8.48
CA VAL A 61 -7.56 -12.71 -7.32
C VAL A 61 -7.09 -14.02 -6.69
N ALA A 62 -6.80 -15.04 -7.50
CA ALA A 62 -6.35 -16.36 -7.06
C ALA A 62 -4.96 -16.33 -6.42
N GLY A 63 -4.02 -15.58 -6.98
CA GLY A 63 -2.67 -15.44 -6.43
C GLY A 63 -2.57 -14.61 -5.15
N ASN A 64 -3.66 -13.96 -4.72
CA ASN A 64 -3.68 -13.12 -3.53
C ASN A 64 -3.98 -13.93 -2.25
N ARG A 65 -3.47 -13.48 -1.10
CA ARG A 65 -3.77 -14.11 0.21
C ARG A 65 -5.27 -14.12 0.55
N GLY A 66 -6.03 -13.20 -0.05
CA GLY A 66 -7.48 -13.10 0.08
C GLY A 66 -8.26 -14.21 -0.64
N ALA A 67 -7.61 -15.03 -1.48
CA ALA A 67 -8.26 -16.11 -2.25
C ALA A 67 -9.03 -17.11 -1.37
N ARG A 68 -8.56 -17.31 -0.13
CA ARG A 68 -9.18 -18.21 0.87
C ARG A 68 -10.37 -17.58 1.61
N SER A 69 -10.72 -16.34 1.31
CA SER A 69 -11.78 -15.61 2.02
C SER A 69 -13.00 -15.49 1.12
N ALA A 70 -14.10 -16.10 1.55
CA ALA A 70 -15.39 -15.98 0.90
C ALA A 70 -16.09 -14.65 1.20
N GLY A 71 -16.87 -14.18 0.24
CA GLY A 71 -17.79 -13.04 0.40
C GLY A 71 -19.07 -13.47 1.12
N VAL A 72 -20.18 -12.78 0.82
CA VAL A 72 -21.51 -13.11 1.36
C VAL A 72 -22.12 -14.38 0.76
N ASP A 73 -21.65 -14.78 -0.42
CA ASP A 73 -22.08 -15.96 -1.18
C ASP A 73 -21.41 -17.26 -0.74
N GLY A 74 -20.41 -17.19 0.16
CA GLY A 74 -19.70 -18.35 0.67
C GLY A 74 -18.68 -18.96 -0.29
N LEU A 75 -18.57 -18.47 -1.53
CA LEU A 75 -17.65 -19.01 -2.53
C LEU A 75 -16.21 -18.52 -2.34
N THR A 76 -15.25 -19.45 -2.38
CA THR A 76 -13.81 -19.16 -2.42
C THR A 76 -13.22 -19.40 -3.81
N VAL A 77 -11.96 -19.01 -4.02
CA VAL A 77 -11.26 -19.30 -5.28
C VAL A 77 -11.13 -20.80 -5.50
N ALA A 78 -10.82 -21.57 -4.44
CA ALA A 78 -10.72 -23.02 -4.53
C ALA A 78 -12.05 -23.66 -4.96
N ASP A 79 -13.20 -23.14 -4.47
CA ASP A 79 -14.50 -23.64 -4.92
C ASP A 79 -14.72 -23.38 -6.42
N VAL A 80 -14.27 -22.23 -6.94
CA VAL A 80 -14.35 -21.94 -8.39
C VAL A 80 -13.45 -22.87 -9.18
N GLU A 81 -12.21 -23.10 -8.73
CA GLU A 81 -11.24 -23.97 -9.40
C GLU A 81 -11.67 -25.45 -9.38
N GLU A 82 -12.19 -25.93 -8.25
CA GLU A 82 -12.46 -27.36 -8.03
C GLU A 82 -13.89 -27.79 -8.41
N ARG A 83 -14.89 -26.90 -8.26
CA ARG A 83 -16.32 -27.27 -8.42
C ARG A 83 -16.97 -26.67 -9.66
N VAL A 84 -16.72 -25.39 -9.94
CA VAL A 84 -17.37 -24.67 -11.05
C VAL A 84 -16.58 -24.82 -12.35
N GLY A 85 -15.25 -24.78 -12.26
CA GLY A 85 -14.35 -24.67 -13.39
C GLY A 85 -14.15 -23.21 -13.80
N VAL A 86 -12.88 -22.77 -13.86
CA VAL A 86 -12.52 -21.38 -14.18
C VAL A 86 -13.05 -20.92 -15.55
N PRO A 87 -12.95 -21.70 -16.65
CA PRO A 87 -13.43 -21.25 -17.96
C PRO A 87 -14.93 -20.94 -17.96
N GLY A 88 -15.76 -21.87 -17.44
CA GLY A 88 -17.21 -21.69 -17.36
C GLY A 88 -17.59 -20.49 -16.49
N PHE A 89 -16.95 -20.36 -15.31
CA PHE A 89 -17.15 -19.22 -14.43
C PHE A 89 -16.88 -17.87 -15.12
N LEU A 90 -15.78 -17.77 -15.89
CA LEU A 90 -15.43 -16.54 -16.59
C LEU A 90 -16.34 -16.26 -17.79
N ASP A 91 -16.79 -17.28 -18.51
CA ASP A 91 -17.72 -17.14 -19.63
C ASP A 91 -19.12 -16.69 -19.16
N ASP A 92 -19.60 -17.22 -18.04
CA ASP A 92 -20.84 -16.79 -17.40
C ASP A 92 -20.73 -15.34 -16.93
N LEU A 93 -19.64 -15.00 -16.23
CA LEU A 93 -19.39 -13.63 -15.78
C LEU A 93 -19.33 -12.65 -16.96
N ARG A 94 -18.64 -13.02 -18.03
CA ARG A 94 -18.56 -12.25 -19.26
C ARG A 94 -19.94 -12.04 -19.88
N SER A 95 -20.76 -13.08 -19.93
CA SER A 95 -22.12 -13.01 -20.45
C SER A 95 -23.00 -12.09 -19.60
N GLN A 96 -22.89 -12.15 -18.28
CA GLN A 96 -23.60 -11.24 -17.36
C GLN A 96 -23.18 -9.78 -17.53
N LEU A 97 -21.87 -9.52 -17.73
CA LEU A 97 -21.36 -8.17 -18.01
C LEU A 97 -21.88 -7.65 -19.36
N LYS A 98 -21.84 -8.47 -20.42
CA LYS A 98 -22.31 -8.09 -21.76
C LYS A 98 -23.80 -7.80 -21.80
N THR A 99 -24.60 -8.61 -21.12
CA THR A 99 -26.06 -8.45 -21.04
C THR A 99 -26.49 -7.38 -20.02
N GLY A 100 -25.56 -6.87 -19.21
CA GLY A 100 -25.85 -5.86 -18.19
C GLY A 100 -26.65 -6.40 -16.99
N THR A 101 -26.70 -7.72 -16.81
CA THR A 101 -27.38 -8.39 -15.70
C THR A 101 -26.53 -8.47 -14.45
N PHE A 102 -25.20 -8.34 -14.57
CA PHE A 102 -24.29 -8.32 -13.42
C PHE A 102 -24.66 -7.21 -12.42
N ARG A 103 -24.78 -7.58 -11.14
CA ARG A 103 -24.99 -6.65 -10.02
C ARG A 103 -24.01 -6.99 -8.90
N PRO A 104 -23.22 -6.01 -8.43
CA PRO A 104 -22.37 -6.22 -7.27
C PRO A 104 -23.17 -6.66 -6.05
N LEU A 105 -22.62 -7.61 -5.28
CA LEU A 105 -23.21 -8.02 -4.02
C LEU A 105 -22.67 -7.18 -2.85
N PRO A 106 -23.44 -7.06 -1.75
CA PRO A 106 -22.96 -6.42 -0.53
C PRO A 106 -21.67 -7.06 -0.03
N VAL A 107 -20.73 -6.24 0.43
CA VAL A 107 -19.46 -6.77 0.96
C VAL A 107 -19.68 -7.38 2.34
N ARG A 108 -19.05 -8.52 2.61
CA ARG A 108 -19.14 -9.15 3.93
C ARG A 108 -18.25 -8.43 4.92
N GLU A 109 -18.82 -7.94 6.01
CA GLU A 109 -18.07 -7.30 7.06
C GLU A 109 -17.16 -8.28 7.80
N ARG A 110 -15.97 -7.80 8.13
CA ARG A 110 -15.06 -8.40 9.08
C ARG A 110 -14.36 -7.35 9.92
N THR A 111 -14.51 -7.40 11.23
CA THR A 111 -13.81 -6.49 12.13
C THR A 111 -12.39 -6.99 12.44
N ILE A 112 -11.38 -6.10 12.31
CA ILE A 112 -9.99 -6.39 12.66
C ILE A 112 -9.47 -5.32 13.61
N PRO A 113 -8.80 -5.66 14.73
CA PRO A 113 -8.20 -4.67 15.61
C PRO A 113 -7.22 -3.76 14.87
N LYS A 114 -7.32 -2.44 15.08
CA LYS A 114 -6.28 -1.53 14.56
C LYS A 114 -4.93 -1.87 15.22
N PRO A 115 -3.84 -1.87 14.44
CA PRO A 115 -2.51 -2.14 15.01
C PRO A 115 -2.19 -1.12 16.11
N GLY A 116 -1.62 -1.53 17.24
CA GLY A 116 -1.15 -0.61 18.29
C GLY A 116 -2.01 -0.51 19.55
N GLY A 117 -3.06 -1.34 19.69
CA GLY A 117 -3.74 -1.53 20.98
C GLY A 117 -4.65 -0.39 21.42
N SER A 118 -5.07 0.51 20.52
CA SER A 118 -5.94 1.64 20.84
C SER A 118 -7.41 1.24 21.12
N GLY A 119 -7.74 -0.04 21.21
CA GLY A 119 -9.12 -0.57 21.31
C GLY A 119 -9.99 -0.41 20.06
N LYS A 120 -9.71 0.59 19.21
CA LYS A 120 -10.42 0.85 17.95
C LYS A 120 -10.28 -0.31 16.94
N VAL A 121 -11.39 -0.69 16.30
CA VAL A 121 -11.45 -1.71 15.23
C VAL A 121 -11.43 -1.08 13.83
N ARG A 122 -11.05 -1.86 12.83
CA ARG A 122 -11.12 -1.56 11.40
C ARG A 122 -12.18 -2.49 10.81
N ARG A 123 -13.25 -1.91 10.27
CA ARG A 123 -14.28 -2.63 9.51
C ARG A 123 -13.71 -2.93 8.12
N LEU A 124 -13.57 -4.19 7.74
CA LEU A 124 -13.18 -4.58 6.37
C LEU A 124 -14.40 -5.15 5.65
N GLY A 125 -14.60 -4.76 4.40
CA GLY A 125 -15.54 -5.38 3.48
C GLY A 125 -14.83 -6.40 2.62
N ILE A 126 -15.25 -7.66 2.68
CA ILE A 126 -14.75 -8.76 1.84
C ILE A 126 -15.78 -8.98 0.71
N PRO A 127 -15.48 -8.56 -0.53
CA PRO A 127 -16.37 -8.84 -1.67
C PRO A 127 -16.32 -10.32 -2.07
N THR A 128 -17.33 -10.74 -2.83
CA THR A 128 -17.40 -12.07 -3.45
C THR A 128 -16.26 -12.30 -4.45
N VAL A 129 -15.99 -13.55 -4.83
CA VAL A 129 -14.97 -13.85 -5.86
C VAL A 129 -15.32 -13.14 -7.17
N THR A 130 -16.57 -13.21 -7.60
CA THR A 130 -17.09 -12.55 -8.80
C THR A 130 -16.86 -11.04 -8.75
N ASP A 131 -17.24 -10.38 -7.66
CA ASP A 131 -17.02 -8.93 -7.48
C ASP A 131 -15.54 -8.58 -7.53
N ARG A 132 -14.68 -9.38 -6.89
CA ARG A 132 -13.23 -9.17 -6.91
C ARG A 132 -12.65 -9.27 -8.32
N VAL A 133 -13.11 -10.23 -9.13
CA VAL A 133 -12.66 -10.39 -10.53
C VAL A 133 -13.07 -9.17 -11.35
N VAL A 134 -14.32 -8.72 -11.25
CA VAL A 134 -14.78 -7.52 -11.97
C VAL A 134 -14.05 -6.26 -11.50
N GLN A 135 -13.82 -6.09 -10.20
CA GLN A 135 -13.04 -4.98 -9.67
C GLN A 135 -11.57 -5.02 -10.14
N ALA A 136 -10.98 -6.21 -10.24
CA ALA A 136 -9.63 -6.40 -10.76
C ALA A 136 -9.56 -6.08 -12.27
N ALA A 137 -10.57 -6.46 -13.05
CA ALA A 137 -10.70 -6.11 -14.46
C ALA A 137 -10.85 -4.58 -14.65
N LEU A 138 -11.73 -3.93 -13.87
CA LEU A 138 -11.84 -2.47 -13.85
C LEU A 138 -10.50 -1.81 -13.51
N LYS A 139 -9.80 -2.31 -12.48
CA LYS A 139 -8.50 -1.78 -12.09
C LYS A 139 -7.47 -1.93 -13.21
N LEU A 140 -7.42 -3.08 -13.89
CA LEU A 140 -6.54 -3.30 -15.04
C LEU A 140 -6.73 -2.24 -16.13
N VAL A 141 -7.98 -1.85 -16.41
CA VAL A 141 -8.29 -0.87 -17.45
C VAL A 141 -8.10 0.57 -16.98
N LEU A 142 -8.51 0.91 -15.75
CA LEU A 142 -8.53 2.29 -15.26
C LEU A 142 -7.20 2.78 -14.70
N GLU A 143 -6.43 1.91 -14.03
CA GLU A 143 -5.15 2.27 -13.40
C GLU A 143 -4.13 2.93 -14.38
N PRO A 144 -3.91 2.42 -15.62
CA PRO A 144 -2.96 3.07 -16.54
C PRO A 144 -3.40 4.48 -16.98
N ILE A 145 -4.71 4.73 -17.06
CA ILE A 145 -5.27 6.03 -17.45
C ILE A 145 -5.01 7.05 -16.33
N PHE A 146 -5.44 6.76 -15.10
CA PHE A 146 -5.32 7.69 -13.99
C PHE A 146 -3.89 7.83 -13.46
N GLU A 147 -3.03 6.80 -13.58
CA GLU A 147 -1.62 6.93 -13.21
C GLU A 147 -0.87 7.96 -14.05
N ALA A 148 -1.34 8.27 -15.27
CA ALA A 148 -0.77 9.33 -16.10
C ALA A 148 -1.02 10.73 -15.52
N ASP A 149 -2.10 10.90 -14.74
CA ASP A 149 -2.53 12.19 -14.20
C ASP A 149 -2.02 12.42 -12.76
N PHE A 150 -1.68 11.35 -12.04
CA PHE A 150 -1.26 11.44 -10.64
C PHE A 150 0.09 12.13 -10.44
N GLU A 151 0.08 13.16 -9.59
CA GLU A 151 1.26 13.94 -9.23
C GLU A 151 2.39 13.08 -8.61
N PRO A 152 3.67 13.42 -8.84
CA PRO A 152 4.80 12.60 -8.42
C PRO A 152 4.98 12.50 -6.89
N VAL A 153 4.28 13.35 -6.14
CA VAL A 153 4.29 13.46 -4.67
C VAL A 153 3.41 12.43 -3.95
N SER A 154 2.58 11.70 -4.70
CA SER A 154 1.75 10.63 -4.18
C SER A 154 2.40 9.26 -4.38
N TYR A 155 2.51 8.47 -3.31
CA TYR A 155 3.23 7.20 -3.29
C TYR A 155 2.36 5.99 -2.95
N GLY A 156 1.31 6.18 -2.15
CA GLY A 156 0.48 5.08 -1.64
C GLY A 156 -0.32 4.39 -2.73
N PHE A 157 -0.41 3.06 -2.68
CA PHE A 157 -1.19 2.22 -3.60
C PHE A 157 -0.89 2.36 -5.09
N ARG A 158 0.25 2.96 -5.46
CA ARG A 158 0.66 3.15 -6.85
C ARG A 158 1.73 2.14 -7.27
N PRO A 159 1.74 1.73 -8.55
CA PRO A 159 2.70 0.75 -9.03
C PRO A 159 4.15 1.27 -8.91
N ARG A 160 5.07 0.38 -8.50
CA ARG A 160 6.52 0.65 -8.39
C ARG A 160 6.93 1.79 -7.43
N ARG A 161 5.99 2.32 -6.64
CA ARG A 161 6.20 3.31 -5.57
C ARG A 161 6.12 2.62 -4.21
N ARG A 162 7.07 2.92 -3.32
CA ARG A 162 7.20 2.30 -2.00
C ARG A 162 7.19 3.37 -0.92
N ALA A 163 6.88 2.97 0.33
CA ALA A 163 6.96 3.87 1.48
C ALA A 163 8.34 4.52 1.62
N GLN A 164 9.41 3.79 1.28
CA GLN A 164 10.78 4.30 1.31
C GLN A 164 11.01 5.46 0.33
N ASP A 165 10.29 5.52 -0.79
CA ASP A 165 10.39 6.65 -1.73
C ASP A 165 9.89 7.95 -1.07
N ALA A 166 8.75 7.90 -0.39
CA ALA A 166 8.20 9.02 0.37
C ALA A 166 9.16 9.48 1.48
N ILE A 167 9.71 8.54 2.27
CA ILE A 167 10.68 8.85 3.32
C ILE A 167 11.95 9.49 2.76
N ALA A 168 12.43 9.04 1.59
CA ALA A 168 13.60 9.61 0.95
C ALA A 168 13.37 11.04 0.46
N GLU A 169 12.15 11.36 0.00
CA GLU A 169 11.78 12.72 -0.37
C GLU A 169 11.74 13.65 0.86
N ILE A 170 11.10 13.21 1.95
CA ILE A 170 11.11 13.95 3.23
C ILE A 170 12.55 14.22 3.68
N HIS A 171 13.42 13.20 3.63
CA HIS A 171 14.82 13.35 3.98
C HIS A 171 15.54 14.38 3.08
N LEU A 172 15.26 14.37 1.77
CA LEU A 172 15.87 15.31 0.81
C LEU A 172 15.49 16.76 1.15
N PHE A 173 14.20 17.04 1.30
CA PHE A 173 13.72 18.41 1.57
C PHE A 173 14.02 18.88 2.99
N GLY A 174 13.95 18.00 3.98
CA GLY A 174 14.41 18.31 5.34
C GLY A 174 15.90 18.68 5.39
N SER A 175 16.71 18.14 4.48
CA SER A 175 18.13 18.51 4.34
C SER A 175 18.35 19.84 3.58
N LYS A 176 17.30 20.42 2.98
CA LYS A 176 17.30 21.68 2.22
C LYS A 176 16.54 22.80 2.95
N SER A 177 16.54 22.75 4.29
CA SER A 177 15.90 23.75 5.15
C SER A 177 14.37 23.79 5.13
N TYR A 178 13.68 22.72 4.71
CA TYR A 178 12.23 22.58 4.92
C TYR A 178 12.00 21.91 6.28
N GLN A 179 11.93 22.73 7.33
CA GLN A 179 12.10 22.29 8.71
C GLN A 179 10.80 22.27 9.49
N TRP A 180 9.83 23.09 9.12
CA TRP A 180 8.48 23.00 9.66
C TRP A 180 7.71 21.93 8.90
N VAL A 181 6.92 21.12 9.60
CA VAL A 181 6.19 20.01 9.02
C VAL A 181 4.76 20.04 9.51
N LEU A 182 3.81 20.01 8.57
CA LEU A 182 2.44 19.58 8.84
C LEU A 182 2.41 18.06 8.75
N ASP A 183 2.35 17.38 9.90
CA ASP A 183 2.14 15.94 10.01
C ASP A 183 0.63 15.70 10.07
N ALA A 184 0.02 15.21 8.99
CA ALA A 184 -1.43 15.19 8.80
C ALA A 184 -1.97 13.82 8.39
N ASP A 185 -3.17 13.51 8.90
CA ASP A 185 -3.90 12.28 8.63
C ASP A 185 -5.35 12.64 8.32
N ILE A 186 -5.93 11.98 7.32
CA ILE A 186 -7.32 12.20 6.93
C ILE A 186 -8.23 11.28 7.75
N LYS A 187 -9.23 11.88 8.40
CA LYS A 187 -10.20 11.13 9.20
C LYS A 187 -11.01 10.20 8.29
N ALA A 188 -11.06 8.92 8.65
CA ALA A 188 -11.91 7.90 8.01
C ALA A 188 -11.91 7.96 6.47
N CYS A 189 -10.73 8.13 5.86
CA CYS A 189 -10.60 8.47 4.44
C CYS A 189 -11.36 7.51 3.50
N PHE A 190 -11.43 6.22 3.79
CA PHE A 190 -12.17 5.28 2.94
C PHE A 190 -13.68 5.33 3.18
N ASP A 191 -14.14 5.79 4.33
CA ASP A 191 -15.55 5.71 4.73
C ASP A 191 -16.32 7.02 4.43
N GLU A 192 -15.61 8.16 4.38
CA GLU A 192 -16.22 9.50 4.25
C GLU A 192 -16.13 10.12 2.83
N ILE A 193 -15.50 9.48 1.84
CA ILE A 193 -15.40 10.04 0.47
C ILE A 193 -16.80 10.26 -0.12
N ASP A 194 -17.07 11.47 -0.59
CA ASP A 194 -18.32 11.77 -1.29
C ASP A 194 -18.39 11.07 -2.66
N HIS A 195 -19.46 10.31 -2.90
CA HIS A 195 -19.63 9.55 -4.15
C HIS A 195 -19.81 10.45 -5.37
N VAL A 196 -20.46 11.60 -5.23
CA VAL A 196 -20.72 12.51 -6.36
C VAL A 196 -19.39 13.14 -6.80
N ALA A 197 -18.65 13.72 -5.85
CA ALA A 197 -17.36 14.33 -6.08
C ALA A 197 -16.35 13.33 -6.65
N LEU A 198 -16.27 12.11 -6.10
CA LEU A 198 -15.41 11.05 -6.65
C LEU A 198 -15.81 10.70 -8.08
N MET A 199 -17.10 10.50 -8.36
CA MET A 199 -17.56 10.14 -9.70
C MET A 199 -17.34 11.27 -10.71
N ASP A 200 -17.42 12.53 -10.30
CA ASP A 200 -17.11 13.68 -11.16
C ASP A 200 -15.63 13.70 -11.54
N ARG A 201 -14.74 13.39 -10.60
CA ARG A 201 -13.31 13.18 -10.88
C ARG A 201 -13.08 12.03 -11.87
N VAL A 202 -13.79 10.90 -11.72
CA VAL A 202 -13.69 9.78 -12.68
C VAL A 202 -14.18 10.21 -14.07
N ARG A 203 -15.24 11.01 -14.17
CA ARG A 203 -15.82 11.49 -15.44
C ARG A 203 -14.90 12.41 -16.24
N LEU A 204 -13.92 13.06 -15.59
CA LEU A 204 -12.93 13.89 -16.27
C LEU A 204 -12.14 13.08 -17.32
N ARG A 205 -11.94 11.78 -17.07
CA ARG A 205 -11.19 10.90 -17.99
C ARG A 205 -12.05 9.80 -18.60
N ILE A 206 -13.15 9.41 -17.96
CA ILE A 206 -13.98 8.29 -18.41
C ILE A 206 -15.32 8.80 -18.92
N LYS A 207 -15.62 8.55 -20.20
CA LYS A 207 -16.92 8.85 -20.83
C LYS A 207 -17.79 7.60 -21.01
N ASP A 208 -17.22 6.40 -20.97
CA ASP A 208 -18.00 5.15 -21.08
C ASP A 208 -19.02 5.02 -19.93
N LYS A 209 -20.31 5.17 -20.27
CA LYS A 209 -21.42 5.12 -19.31
C LYS A 209 -21.51 3.78 -18.59
N ARG A 210 -21.19 2.67 -19.25
CA ARG A 210 -21.29 1.31 -18.66
C ARG A 210 -20.26 1.15 -17.55
N VAL A 211 -19.03 1.62 -17.78
CA VAL A 211 -17.97 1.65 -16.75
C VAL A 211 -18.38 2.56 -15.60
N LEU A 212 -18.88 3.76 -15.87
CA LEU A 212 -19.31 4.70 -14.81
C LEU A 212 -20.44 4.12 -13.95
N VAL A 213 -21.42 3.46 -14.56
CA VAL A 213 -22.51 2.77 -13.85
C VAL A 213 -21.95 1.65 -12.98
N LEU A 214 -21.03 0.85 -13.50
CA LEU A 214 -20.43 -0.26 -12.78
C LEU A 214 -19.58 0.20 -11.58
N VAL A 215 -18.77 1.25 -11.74
CA VAL A 215 -18.02 1.86 -10.63
C VAL A 215 -18.97 2.39 -9.57
N LYS A 216 -20.03 3.11 -9.99
CA LYS A 216 -21.06 3.61 -9.07
C LYS A 216 -21.79 2.48 -8.34
N ALA A 217 -22.06 1.37 -9.01
CA ALA A 217 -22.70 0.21 -8.41
C ALA A 217 -21.81 -0.40 -7.31
N PHE A 218 -20.50 -0.52 -7.53
CA PHE A 218 -19.57 -0.98 -6.48
C PHE A 218 -19.49 -0.04 -5.28
N LEU A 219 -19.56 1.28 -5.49
CA LEU A 219 -19.60 2.25 -4.40
C LEU A 219 -20.87 2.13 -3.56
N LYS A 220 -21.98 1.69 -4.17
CA LYS A 220 -23.31 1.59 -3.55
C LYS A 220 -23.72 0.17 -3.14
N ALA A 221 -22.87 -0.83 -3.31
CA ALA A 221 -23.23 -2.24 -3.14
C ALA A 221 -23.67 -2.61 -1.70
N GLY A 222 -23.43 -1.73 -0.72
CA GLY A 222 -23.80 -1.96 0.68
C GLY A 222 -22.83 -2.88 1.42
N VAL A 223 -23.07 -3.06 2.71
CA VAL A 223 -22.29 -3.92 3.60
C VAL A 223 -23.24 -4.90 4.31
N MET A 224 -22.88 -6.18 4.31
CA MET A 224 -23.53 -7.18 5.16
C MET A 224 -22.76 -7.30 6.47
N THR A 225 -23.36 -6.82 7.56
CA THR A 225 -22.75 -6.82 8.90
C THR A 225 -22.52 -8.24 9.44
N GLU A 226 -21.66 -8.39 10.46
CA GLU A 226 -21.44 -9.69 11.12
C GLU A 226 -22.71 -10.26 11.78
N LEU A 227 -23.71 -9.41 12.04
CA LEU A 227 -25.03 -9.80 12.59
C LEU A 227 -26.05 -10.19 11.50
N GLY A 228 -25.69 -10.11 10.22
CA GLY A 228 -26.57 -10.45 9.10
C GLY A 228 -27.49 -9.32 8.63
N ASN A 229 -27.31 -8.10 9.15
CA ASN A 229 -28.05 -6.92 8.68
C ASN A 229 -27.39 -6.33 7.43
N LEU A 230 -28.20 -5.93 6.46
CA LEU A 230 -27.78 -5.18 5.28
C LEU A 230 -27.78 -3.68 5.59
N GLU A 231 -26.63 -3.03 5.41
CA GLU A 231 -26.46 -1.58 5.56
C GLU A 231 -26.13 -0.94 4.21
N ASP A 232 -26.84 0.13 3.85
CA ASP A 232 -26.56 0.93 2.66
C ASP A 232 -25.27 1.76 2.82
N THR A 233 -24.55 1.95 1.72
CA THR A 233 -23.32 2.77 1.68
C THR A 233 -23.60 4.10 1.01
N ALA A 234 -23.91 5.13 1.80
CA ALA A 234 -24.17 6.48 1.30
C ALA A 234 -22.89 7.27 0.92
N THR A 235 -21.76 6.95 1.57
CA THR A 235 -20.45 7.57 1.36
C THR A 235 -19.34 6.53 1.44
N GLY A 236 -18.14 6.90 0.97
CA GLY A 236 -16.95 6.08 1.07
C GLY A 236 -16.78 5.08 -0.07
N THR A 237 -15.72 4.30 0.00
CA THR A 237 -15.43 3.16 -0.87
C THR A 237 -15.17 1.94 0.01
N PRO A 238 -15.77 0.76 -0.28
CA PRO A 238 -15.65 -0.43 0.55
C PRO A 238 -14.20 -0.78 0.90
N GLN A 239 -13.88 -0.82 2.19
CA GLN A 239 -12.52 -1.05 2.64
C GLN A 239 -12.15 -2.54 2.50
N GLY A 240 -11.50 -2.89 1.39
CA GLY A 240 -11.15 -4.28 1.05
C GLY A 240 -11.45 -4.65 -0.40
N GLY A 241 -12.15 -3.77 -1.14
CA GLY A 241 -12.27 -3.85 -2.59
C GLY A 241 -10.93 -3.67 -3.30
N ILE A 242 -10.74 -4.36 -4.42
CA ILE A 242 -9.52 -4.30 -5.24
C ILE A 242 -9.40 -2.94 -5.94
N LEU A 243 -10.54 -2.37 -6.33
CA LEU A 243 -10.61 -1.07 -7.03
C LEU A 243 -10.51 0.12 -6.07
N SER A 244 -10.90 -0.07 -4.81
CA SER A 244 -11.01 0.98 -3.79
C SER A 244 -9.74 1.82 -3.58
N PRO A 245 -8.51 1.26 -3.53
CA PRO A 245 -7.30 2.06 -3.41
C PRO A 245 -7.05 3.01 -4.59
N LEU A 246 -7.43 2.62 -5.81
CA LEU A 246 -7.34 3.48 -6.99
C LEU A 246 -8.34 4.63 -6.88
N LEU A 247 -9.60 4.34 -6.52
CA LEU A 247 -10.63 5.35 -6.32
C LEU A 247 -10.27 6.36 -5.22
N ALA A 248 -9.71 5.88 -4.11
CA ALA A 248 -9.22 6.76 -3.05
C ALA A 248 -8.11 7.70 -3.56
N ASN A 249 -7.19 7.21 -4.38
CA ASN A 249 -6.17 8.07 -5.00
C ASN A 249 -6.76 9.06 -6.02
N ILE A 250 -7.79 8.68 -6.77
CA ILE A 250 -8.52 9.60 -7.67
C ILE A 250 -9.19 10.71 -6.86
N ALA A 251 -9.85 10.40 -5.74
CA ALA A 251 -10.41 11.43 -4.86
C ALA A 251 -9.32 12.34 -4.30
N LEU A 252 -8.27 11.77 -3.70
CA LEU A 252 -7.20 12.51 -3.03
C LEU A 252 -6.26 13.26 -3.97
N SER A 253 -6.32 13.01 -5.28
CA SER A 253 -5.52 13.75 -6.25
C SER A 253 -5.85 15.25 -6.27
N VAL A 254 -7.05 15.67 -5.83
CA VAL A 254 -7.39 17.10 -5.68
C VAL A 254 -6.46 17.82 -4.68
N LEU A 255 -6.08 17.12 -3.61
CA LEU A 255 -5.12 17.63 -2.62
C LEU A 255 -3.73 17.77 -3.24
N ASP A 256 -3.30 16.74 -3.95
CA ASP A 256 -1.98 16.73 -4.59
C ASP A 256 -1.90 17.86 -5.63
N GLU A 257 -2.90 17.98 -6.50
CA GLU A 257 -3.01 19.01 -7.54
C GLU A 257 -2.93 20.42 -6.94
N HIS A 258 -3.68 20.68 -5.87
CA HIS A 258 -3.69 21.97 -5.19
C HIS A 258 -2.34 22.33 -4.57
N VAL A 259 -1.79 21.44 -3.73
CA VAL A 259 -0.56 21.74 -2.98
C VAL A 259 0.68 21.69 -3.88
N HIS A 260 0.64 20.88 -4.95
CA HIS A 260 1.71 20.75 -5.93
C HIS A 260 1.66 21.81 -7.04
N ALA A 261 0.54 22.51 -7.26
CA ALA A 261 0.39 23.51 -8.33
C ALA A 261 1.57 24.49 -8.48
N PRO A 262 2.16 25.07 -7.39
CA PRO A 262 3.32 25.96 -7.51
C PRO A 262 4.59 25.30 -8.09
N TRP A 263 4.70 23.97 -8.03
CA TRP A 263 5.82 23.19 -8.55
C TRP A 263 5.69 22.87 -10.04
N LYS A 264 4.49 22.99 -10.62
CA LYS A 264 4.25 22.73 -12.05
C LYS A 264 5.02 23.74 -12.93
N PRO A 265 5.32 23.41 -14.20
CA PRO A 265 5.98 24.34 -15.12
C PRO A 265 5.30 25.73 -15.12
N GLY A 266 6.10 26.79 -15.03
CA GLY A 266 5.60 28.17 -14.92
C GLY A 266 5.16 28.60 -13.52
N GLY A 267 5.00 27.67 -12.57
CA GLY A 267 4.63 27.94 -11.18
C GLY A 267 5.71 28.68 -10.38
N THR A 268 5.32 29.28 -9.25
CA THR A 268 6.17 30.12 -8.39
C THR A 268 7.29 29.34 -7.70
N MET A 269 7.23 28.01 -7.67
CA MET A 269 8.19 27.12 -7.01
C MET A 269 8.73 26.05 -7.97
N SER A 270 8.57 26.23 -9.28
CA SER A 270 8.96 25.26 -10.31
C SER A 270 10.47 25.00 -10.38
N THR A 271 11.28 26.07 -10.32
CA THR A 271 12.75 25.98 -10.40
C THR A 271 13.43 26.30 -9.08
N ASP A 272 14.69 25.86 -8.92
CA ASP A 272 15.49 26.18 -7.72
C ASP A 272 15.69 27.69 -7.55
N ASP A 273 15.84 28.44 -8.64
CA ASP A 273 16.02 29.90 -8.61
C ASP A 273 14.75 30.62 -8.16
N ARG A 274 13.57 30.19 -8.64
CA ARG A 274 12.29 30.75 -8.17
C ARG A 274 12.08 30.49 -6.68
N ARG A 275 12.39 29.27 -6.21
CA ARG A 275 12.35 28.96 -4.77
C ARG A 275 13.34 29.80 -3.96
N ARG A 276 14.54 30.07 -4.51
CA ARG A 276 15.54 30.94 -3.88
C ARG A 276 15.06 32.39 -3.80
N TYR A 277 14.50 32.92 -4.88
CA TYR A 277 13.91 34.26 -4.94
C TYR A 277 12.81 34.43 -3.89
N ARG A 278 11.89 33.46 -3.78
CA ARG A 278 10.84 33.45 -2.74
C ARG A 278 11.44 33.54 -1.33
N ARG A 279 12.46 32.74 -1.02
CA ARG A 279 13.15 32.79 0.29
C ARG A 279 13.75 34.16 0.57
N GLN A 280 14.38 34.81 -0.42
CA GLN A 280 14.96 36.15 -0.26
C GLN A 280 13.90 37.22 0.01
N LYS A 281 12.66 36.99 -0.44
CA LYS A 281 11.50 37.86 -0.19
C LYS A 281 10.73 37.48 1.08
N GLY A 282 11.23 36.55 1.89
CA GLY A 282 10.54 36.06 3.09
C GLY A 282 9.29 35.23 2.80
N LEU A 283 9.11 34.74 1.57
CA LEU A 283 7.96 33.93 1.18
C LEU A 283 8.22 32.43 1.39
N PRO A 284 7.22 31.67 1.88
CA PRO A 284 7.40 30.25 2.15
C PRO A 284 7.55 29.43 0.87
N ASN A 285 8.25 28.30 0.99
CA ASN A 285 8.23 27.21 0.03
C ASN A 285 7.81 25.93 0.73
N TRP A 286 6.98 25.11 0.11
CA TRP A 286 6.50 23.86 0.69
C TRP A 286 6.62 22.67 -0.25
N ARG A 287 6.64 21.45 0.31
CA ARG A 287 6.59 20.20 -0.46
C ARG A 287 5.69 19.21 0.25
N ILE A 288 4.65 18.77 -0.45
CA ILE A 288 3.80 17.65 0.01
C ILE A 288 4.46 16.31 -0.31
N VAL A 289 4.29 15.36 0.59
CA VAL A 289 4.60 13.93 0.42
C VAL A 289 3.42 13.14 0.95
N ARG A 290 2.70 12.44 0.08
CA ARG A 290 1.49 11.69 0.45
C ARG A 290 1.66 10.20 0.26
N TYR A 291 1.22 9.42 1.24
CA TYR A 291 1.13 7.97 1.18
C TYR A 291 -0.26 7.53 1.61
N ALA A 292 -1.15 7.33 0.63
CA ALA A 292 -2.57 7.10 0.87
C ALA A 292 -3.21 8.28 1.61
N ASP A 293 -3.75 8.04 2.81
CA ASP A 293 -4.41 8.99 3.73
C ASP A 293 -3.44 9.73 4.67
N ASP A 294 -2.21 9.21 4.83
CA ASP A 294 -1.14 9.80 5.63
C ASP A 294 -0.28 10.73 4.73
N PHE A 295 -0.11 11.98 5.12
CA PHE A 295 0.72 12.92 4.36
C PHE A 295 1.46 13.92 5.24
N ALA A 296 2.61 14.36 4.74
CA ALA A 296 3.41 15.40 5.35
C ALA A 296 3.59 16.57 4.37
N VAL A 297 3.46 17.80 4.86
CA VAL A 297 3.85 19.00 4.11
C VAL A 297 5.06 19.62 4.79
N LEU A 298 6.22 19.52 4.15
CA LEU A 298 7.43 20.18 4.61
C LEU A 298 7.43 21.63 4.15
N VAL A 299 7.73 22.56 5.05
CA VAL A 299 7.73 24.00 4.79
C VAL A 299 9.09 24.58 5.15
N ASN A 300 9.65 25.32 4.21
CA ASN A 300 10.69 26.31 4.43
C ASN A 300 10.00 27.66 4.58
N GLY A 301 9.91 28.13 5.81
CA GLY A 301 9.10 29.28 6.23
C GLY A 301 8.97 29.25 7.75
N GLU A 302 7.90 29.86 8.25
CA GLU A 302 7.59 29.92 9.68
C GLU A 302 6.43 28.98 10.03
N ARG A 303 6.11 28.89 11.32
CA ARG A 303 5.01 28.06 11.80
C ARG A 303 3.66 28.52 11.23
N ASP A 304 3.45 29.83 11.13
CA ASP A 304 2.19 30.41 10.67
C ASP A 304 1.93 30.09 9.19
N ASP A 305 2.98 29.99 8.37
CA ASP A 305 2.86 29.53 6.98
C ASP A 305 2.30 28.10 6.89
N VAL A 306 2.62 27.25 7.88
CA VAL A 306 2.11 25.88 7.94
C VAL A 306 0.63 25.86 8.32
N GLU A 307 0.22 26.69 9.28
CA GLU A 307 -1.19 26.78 9.69
C GLU A 307 -2.04 27.36 8.54
N ALA A 308 -1.55 28.35 7.81
CA ALA A 308 -2.22 28.86 6.60
C ALA A 308 -2.36 27.77 5.51
N LEU A 309 -1.32 26.97 5.28
CA LEU A 309 -1.40 25.81 4.38
C LEU A 309 -2.39 24.77 4.87
N ARG A 310 -2.44 24.51 6.19
CA ARG A 310 -3.39 23.56 6.80
C ARG A 310 -4.84 23.99 6.57
N GLU A 311 -5.16 25.27 6.72
CA GLU A 311 -6.51 25.80 6.44
C GLU A 311 -6.88 25.64 4.97
N SER A 312 -5.95 25.99 4.07
CA SER A 312 -6.13 25.81 2.62
C SER A 312 -6.38 24.34 2.25
N ILE A 313 -5.62 23.41 2.85
CA ILE A 313 -5.78 21.96 2.67
C ILE A 313 -7.13 21.49 3.21
N ALA A 314 -7.56 21.97 4.37
CA ALA A 314 -8.84 21.61 4.96
C ALA A 314 -10.02 22.02 4.05
N SER A 315 -9.95 23.21 3.45
CA SER A 315 -10.94 23.70 2.49
C SER A 315 -11.03 22.79 1.25
N VAL A 316 -9.88 22.40 0.69
CA VAL A 316 -9.84 21.50 -0.48
C VAL A 316 -10.38 20.11 -0.15
N LEU A 317 -10.01 19.54 1.00
CA LEU A 317 -10.53 18.23 1.42
C LEU A 317 -12.06 18.23 1.62
N ALA A 318 -12.63 19.34 2.09
CA ALA A 318 -14.08 19.46 2.26
C ALA A 318 -14.85 19.30 0.94
N THR A 319 -14.26 19.67 -0.20
CA THR A 319 -14.88 19.53 -1.53
C THR A 319 -15.12 18.07 -1.96
N ILE A 320 -14.39 17.13 -1.35
CA ILE A 320 -14.53 15.68 -1.59
C ILE A 320 -15.15 14.95 -0.38
N GLY A 321 -15.73 15.70 0.56
CA GLY A 321 -16.35 15.17 1.77
C GLY A 321 -15.38 14.80 2.90
N LEU A 322 -14.09 15.09 2.76
CA LEU A 322 -13.04 14.67 3.70
C LEU A 322 -12.61 15.77 4.67
N ARG A 323 -12.05 15.36 5.81
CA ARG A 323 -11.59 16.27 6.87
C ARG A 323 -10.26 15.80 7.48
N LEU A 324 -9.45 16.74 7.94
CA LEU A 324 -8.25 16.44 8.71
C LEU A 324 -8.61 15.87 10.08
N SER A 325 -7.85 14.87 10.54
CA SER A 325 -7.99 14.30 11.87
C SER A 325 -7.39 15.25 12.91
N ALA A 326 -8.22 15.97 13.67
CA ALA A 326 -7.75 16.91 14.70
C ALA A 326 -6.83 16.28 15.76
N GLU A 327 -7.08 15.02 16.13
CA GLU A 327 -6.25 14.29 17.12
C GLU A 327 -4.85 13.92 16.62
N LYS A 328 -4.68 13.81 15.30
CA LYS A 328 -3.45 13.29 14.68
C LYS A 328 -2.68 14.35 13.91
N THR A 329 -3.37 15.38 13.46
CA THR A 329 -2.80 16.47 12.67
C THR A 329 -2.08 17.44 13.60
N ARG A 330 -0.80 17.69 13.33
CA ARG A 330 0.03 18.58 14.14
C ARG A 330 1.05 19.33 13.29
N VAL A 331 1.36 20.55 13.72
CA VAL A 331 2.49 21.32 13.20
C VAL A 331 3.67 21.11 14.13
N VAL A 332 4.78 20.63 13.57
CA VAL A 332 5.98 20.24 14.32
C VAL A 332 7.24 20.72 13.63
N HIS A 333 8.27 20.99 14.41
CA HIS A 333 9.60 21.27 13.88
C HIS A 333 10.41 19.98 13.72
N MET A 334 11.19 19.87 12.64
CA MET A 334 11.99 18.69 12.30
C MET A 334 13.02 18.33 13.39
N ASP A 335 13.44 19.30 14.22
CA ASP A 335 14.35 19.05 15.35
C ASP A 335 13.69 18.28 16.50
N GLU A 336 12.39 18.46 16.73
CA GLU A 336 11.61 17.64 17.66
C GLU A 336 11.37 16.24 17.07
N GLY A 337 11.22 16.21 15.74
CA GLY A 337 10.98 15.04 14.94
C GLY A 337 9.52 14.63 14.94
N PHE A 338 9.14 13.82 13.95
CA PHE A 338 7.78 13.36 13.74
C PHE A 338 7.77 11.92 13.22
N ASP A 339 6.62 11.26 13.33
CA ASP A 339 6.47 9.86 12.94
C ASP A 339 5.70 9.78 11.63
N PHE A 340 6.26 9.12 10.62
CA PHE A 340 5.64 8.93 9.30
C PHE A 340 5.92 7.52 8.79
N LEU A 341 4.88 6.79 8.40
CA LEU A 341 4.97 5.40 7.88
C LEU A 341 5.80 4.42 8.74
N GLY A 342 5.77 4.62 10.06
CA GLY A 342 6.50 3.81 11.04
C GLY A 342 7.95 4.23 11.26
N PHE A 343 8.41 5.32 10.66
CA PHE A 343 9.73 5.90 10.88
C PHE A 343 9.62 7.18 11.70
N ARG A 344 10.56 7.36 12.63
CA ARG A 344 10.75 8.64 13.34
C ARG A 344 11.78 9.44 12.57
N ILE A 345 11.37 10.55 11.96
CA ILE A 345 12.24 11.43 11.17
C ILE A 345 12.58 12.63 12.03
N GLN A 346 13.89 12.88 12.21
CA GLN A 346 14.35 13.95 13.07
C GLN A 346 15.67 14.53 12.57
N ARG A 347 15.79 15.85 12.58
CA ARG A 347 17.06 16.52 12.33
C ARG A 347 17.85 16.58 13.64
N ARG A 348 19.12 16.14 13.60
CA ARG A 348 20.03 16.18 14.75
C ARG A 348 21.39 16.71 14.33
N ARG A 349 22.06 17.38 15.26
CA ARG A 349 23.47 17.74 15.11
C ARG A 349 24.32 16.48 15.12
N LYS A 350 25.20 16.32 14.13
CA LYS A 350 26.18 15.22 14.10
C LYS A 350 27.09 15.35 15.31
N ARG A 351 27.24 14.27 16.08
CA ARG A 351 28.15 14.26 17.25
C ARG A 351 29.57 14.65 16.81
N GLY A 352 30.16 15.61 17.50
CA GLY A 352 31.50 16.13 17.19
C GLY A 352 31.58 17.05 15.97
N SER A 353 30.46 17.59 15.48
CA SER A 353 30.44 18.55 14.37
C SER A 353 29.34 19.60 14.56
N SER A 354 29.48 20.76 13.91
CA SER A 354 28.42 21.77 13.78
C SER A 354 27.37 21.42 12.71
N LYS A 355 27.60 20.35 11.92
CA LYS A 355 26.69 19.95 10.84
C LYS A 355 25.43 19.28 11.37
N TRP A 356 24.29 19.71 10.84
CA TRP A 356 22.99 19.09 11.08
C TRP A 356 22.64 18.11 9.97
N HIS A 357 22.09 16.96 10.34
CA HIS A 357 21.60 15.95 9.40
C HIS A 357 20.21 15.49 9.78
N VAL A 358 19.41 15.17 8.76
CA VAL A 358 18.15 14.46 8.96
C VAL A 358 18.47 12.99 9.17
N TYR A 359 17.93 12.41 10.23
CA TYR A 359 18.02 11.00 10.55
C TYR A 359 16.65 10.37 10.47
N THR A 360 16.60 9.15 9.94
CA THR A 360 15.40 8.31 9.90
C THR A 360 15.63 7.15 10.85
N PHE A 361 14.90 7.11 11.96
CA PHE A 361 14.90 6.03 12.94
C PHE A 361 13.65 5.16 12.78
N ILE A 362 13.65 3.97 13.39
CA ILE A 362 12.44 3.16 13.50
C ILE A 362 11.60 3.74 14.64
N GLY A 363 10.31 3.99 14.39
CA GLY A 363 9.39 4.46 15.41
C GLY A 363 9.12 3.41 16.50
N ASP A 364 8.72 3.87 17.69
CA ASP A 364 8.50 2.98 18.84
C ASP A 364 7.32 2.03 18.65
N ARG A 365 6.27 2.47 17.94
CA ARG A 365 5.07 1.66 17.69
C ARG A 365 5.38 0.39 16.87
N PRO A 366 6.09 0.44 15.73
CA PRO A 366 6.56 -0.77 15.04
C PRO A 366 7.43 -1.70 15.88
N ILE A 367 8.30 -1.15 16.74
CA ILE A 367 9.14 -1.94 17.65
C ILE A 367 8.26 -2.68 18.67
N ARG A 368 7.30 -1.98 19.29
CA ARG A 368 6.35 -2.57 20.25
C ARG A 368 5.52 -3.67 19.59
N SER A 369 4.95 -3.38 18.42
CA SER A 369 4.18 -4.34 17.62
C SER A 369 4.98 -5.61 17.29
N LEU A 370 6.26 -5.48 16.93
CA LEU A 370 7.12 -6.64 16.71
C LEU A 370 7.34 -7.44 18.00
N LYS A 371 7.65 -6.77 19.12
CA LYS A 371 7.83 -7.42 20.42
C LYS A 371 6.57 -8.17 20.85
N ASP A 372 5.39 -7.62 20.60
CA ASP A 372 4.11 -8.26 20.93
C ASP A 372 3.87 -9.52 20.10
N LYS A 373 4.15 -9.47 18.79
CA LYS A 373 4.11 -10.66 17.93
C LYS A 373 5.07 -11.75 18.40
N VAL A 374 6.30 -11.38 18.76
CA VAL A 374 7.29 -12.33 19.30
C VAL A 374 6.81 -12.92 20.62
N ARG A 375 6.23 -12.11 21.52
CA ARG A 375 5.68 -12.60 22.80
C ARG A 375 4.55 -13.59 22.58
N ALA A 376 3.62 -13.30 21.67
CA ALA A 376 2.51 -14.17 21.33
C ALA A 376 2.99 -15.53 20.80
N LEU A 377 4.05 -15.57 19.99
CA LEU A 377 4.64 -16.81 19.47
C LEU A 377 5.50 -17.57 20.48
N THR A 378 5.94 -16.92 21.55
CA THR A 378 6.87 -17.49 22.54
C THR A 378 6.27 -17.49 23.94
N HIS A 379 4.96 -17.71 24.04
CA HIS A 379 4.29 -17.75 25.35
C HIS A 379 4.88 -18.87 26.22
N ARG A 380 5.07 -18.64 27.52
CA ARG A 380 5.81 -19.58 28.40
C ARG A 380 5.15 -20.95 28.49
N SER A 381 3.83 -21.00 28.46
CA SER A 381 3.04 -22.24 28.48
C SER A 381 2.79 -22.83 27.07
N SER A 382 3.31 -22.20 26.01
CA SER A 382 3.13 -22.70 24.65
C SER A 382 3.83 -24.05 24.49
N GLN A 383 3.07 -25.06 24.07
CA GLN A 383 3.56 -26.40 23.70
C GLN A 383 3.77 -26.52 22.17
N GLN A 384 3.87 -25.39 21.48
CA GLN A 384 4.09 -25.38 20.03
C GLN A 384 5.43 -26.01 19.67
N ASP A 385 5.48 -26.62 18.50
CA ASP A 385 6.72 -27.15 17.94
C ASP A 385 7.78 -26.03 17.78
N PRO A 386 8.97 -26.18 18.38
CA PRO A 386 10.11 -25.28 18.19
C PRO A 386 10.42 -24.94 16.74
N ALA A 387 10.44 -25.92 15.82
CA ALA A 387 10.82 -25.68 14.43
C ALA A 387 9.78 -24.81 13.69
N ALA A 388 8.49 -25.08 13.91
CA ALA A 388 7.40 -24.25 13.40
C ALA A 388 7.45 -22.81 13.94
N VAL A 389 7.75 -22.62 15.23
CA VAL A 389 7.89 -21.27 15.82
C VAL A 389 9.09 -20.53 15.24
N LEU A 390 10.24 -21.19 15.10
CA LEU A 390 11.42 -20.58 14.46
C LEU A 390 11.13 -20.16 13.02
N THR A 391 10.43 -20.99 12.26
CA THR A 391 10.02 -20.68 10.88
C THR A 391 9.13 -19.43 10.84
N ARG A 392 8.10 -19.39 11.69
CA ARG A 392 7.16 -18.25 11.76
C ARG A 392 7.84 -16.97 12.25
N LEU A 393 8.72 -17.06 13.24
CA LEU A 393 9.55 -15.94 13.68
C LEU A 393 10.47 -15.46 12.55
N GLY A 394 11.11 -16.38 11.83
CA GLY A 394 11.97 -16.05 10.69
C GLY A 394 11.24 -15.28 9.61
N GLN A 395 10.02 -15.68 9.26
CA GLN A 395 9.18 -14.96 8.29
C GLN A 395 8.83 -13.55 8.78
N VAL A 396 8.42 -13.40 10.05
CA VAL A 396 8.06 -12.09 10.64
C VAL A 396 9.29 -11.17 10.71
N LEU A 397 10.41 -11.65 11.23
CA LEU A 397 11.64 -10.89 11.41
C LEU A 397 12.26 -10.50 10.06
N ARG A 398 12.26 -11.41 9.09
CA ARG A 398 12.77 -11.13 7.73
C ARG A 398 11.97 -10.01 7.08
N GLY A 399 10.64 -10.13 7.04
CA GLY A 399 9.77 -9.10 6.46
C GLY A 399 9.92 -7.74 7.14
N TRP A 400 9.94 -7.74 8.49
CA TRP A 400 10.10 -6.51 9.27
C TRP A 400 11.47 -5.85 9.04
N SER A 401 12.55 -6.62 9.07
CA SER A 401 13.90 -6.11 8.83
C SER A 401 14.09 -5.58 7.41
N THR A 402 13.53 -6.24 6.39
CA THR A 402 13.57 -5.77 5.00
C THR A 402 12.92 -4.40 4.84
N TYR A 403 11.82 -4.13 5.55
CA TYR A 403 11.15 -2.83 5.51
C TYR A 403 11.96 -1.73 6.20
N PHE A 404 12.51 -2.03 7.39
CA PHE A 404 13.19 -1.04 8.24
C PHE A 404 14.71 -0.91 8.02
N ARG A 405 15.34 -1.76 7.20
CA ARG A 405 16.80 -1.75 6.93
C ARG A 405 17.33 -0.44 6.32
N HIS A 406 16.44 0.45 5.91
CA HIS A 406 16.78 1.76 5.34
C HIS A 406 16.85 2.89 6.38
N ALA A 407 16.41 2.62 7.62
CA ALA A 407 16.59 3.51 8.76
C ALA A 407 17.96 3.30 9.42
N VAL A 408 18.31 4.18 10.36
CA VAL A 408 19.41 3.96 11.31
C VAL A 408 19.02 2.86 12.29
N ALA A 409 19.14 1.61 11.84
CA ALA A 409 18.51 0.46 12.47
C ALA A 409 19.48 -0.52 13.14
N LYS A 410 20.80 -0.41 12.94
CA LYS A 410 21.77 -1.45 13.32
C LYS A 410 21.74 -1.78 14.81
N ASN A 411 21.74 -0.75 15.67
CA ASN A 411 21.63 -0.94 17.12
C ASN A 411 20.27 -1.52 17.51
N THR A 412 19.18 -1.02 16.92
CA THR A 412 17.83 -1.52 17.15
C THR A 412 17.68 -3.00 16.76
N PHE A 413 18.25 -3.42 15.63
CA PHE A 413 18.30 -4.81 15.20
C PHE A 413 19.06 -5.69 16.19
N GLY A 414 20.23 -5.25 16.68
CA GLY A 414 20.98 -5.96 17.72
C GLY A 414 20.19 -6.13 19.03
N ARG A 415 19.56 -5.05 19.51
CA ARG A 415 18.70 -5.10 20.71
C ARG A 415 17.50 -6.03 20.55
N LEU A 416 16.87 -6.02 19.37
CA LEU A 416 15.75 -6.90 19.06
C LEU A 416 16.19 -8.36 18.89
N ALA A 417 17.35 -8.62 18.27
CA ALA A 417 17.92 -9.96 18.18
C ALA A 417 18.15 -10.55 19.57
N HIS A 418 18.77 -9.76 20.47
CA HIS A 418 18.96 -10.16 21.87
C HIS A 418 17.63 -10.40 22.60
N PHE A 419 16.63 -9.55 22.37
CA PHE A 419 15.28 -9.75 22.92
C PHE A 419 14.64 -11.06 22.45
N VAL A 420 14.67 -11.35 21.15
CA VAL A 420 14.13 -12.59 20.57
C VAL A 420 14.87 -13.80 21.12
N TRP A 421 16.20 -13.75 21.17
CA TRP A 421 17.03 -14.82 21.72
C TRP A 421 16.65 -15.14 23.17
N ASN A 422 16.56 -14.11 24.03
CA ASN A 422 16.15 -14.29 25.43
C ASN A 422 14.75 -14.91 25.58
N ARG A 423 13.82 -14.59 24.66
CA ARG A 423 12.47 -15.16 24.66
C ARG A 423 12.49 -16.65 24.33
N ILE A 424 13.22 -17.03 23.29
CA ILE A 424 13.34 -18.44 22.88
C ILE A 424 14.03 -19.26 23.96
N VAL A 425 15.14 -18.77 24.52
CA VAL A 425 15.86 -19.43 25.62
C VAL A 425 14.94 -19.71 26.80
N ARG A 426 14.16 -18.70 27.23
CA ARG A 426 13.22 -18.86 28.34
C ARG A 426 12.11 -19.85 28.00
N TRP A 427 11.54 -19.74 26.81
CA TRP A 427 10.47 -20.62 26.35
C TRP A 427 10.94 -22.09 26.24
N TRP A 428 12.05 -22.35 25.56
CA TRP A 428 12.60 -23.71 25.39
C TRP A 428 13.02 -24.36 26.70
N ARG A 429 13.61 -23.57 27.63
CA ARG A 429 13.92 -24.07 28.97
C ARG A 429 12.66 -24.50 29.73
N THR A 430 11.55 -23.78 29.58
CA THR A 430 10.27 -24.17 30.18
C THR A 430 9.67 -25.39 29.45
N LEU A 431 9.62 -25.36 28.12
CA LEU A 431 9.06 -26.42 27.27
C LEU A 431 9.72 -27.78 27.52
N HIS A 432 11.06 -27.82 27.52
CA HIS A 432 11.82 -29.05 27.68
C HIS A 432 12.31 -29.28 29.13
N ARG A 433 11.90 -28.43 30.07
CA ARG A 433 12.35 -28.47 31.48
C ARG A 433 13.87 -28.46 31.65
N TRP A 434 14.58 -27.73 30.78
CA TRP A 434 16.04 -27.67 30.82
C TRP A 434 16.57 -26.66 31.84
N THR A 435 17.60 -27.07 32.58
CA THR A 435 18.41 -26.14 33.37
C THR A 435 19.21 -25.23 32.45
N TRP A 436 19.72 -24.11 32.99
CA TRP A 436 20.58 -23.20 32.22
C TRP A 436 21.84 -23.91 31.69
N THR A 437 22.45 -24.77 32.51
CA THR A 437 23.64 -25.55 32.15
C THR A 437 23.35 -26.51 30.99
N GLN A 438 22.22 -27.22 31.05
CA GLN A 438 21.79 -28.13 29.97
C GLN A 438 21.49 -27.39 28.67
N PHE A 439 20.88 -26.21 28.75
CA PHE A 439 20.67 -25.35 27.57
C PHE A 439 21.99 -24.89 26.97
N ARG A 440 22.90 -24.36 27.81
CA ARG A 440 24.22 -23.88 27.38
C ARG A 440 25.00 -24.99 26.69
N ARG A 441 25.08 -26.19 27.29
CA ARG A 441 25.78 -27.35 26.70
C ARG A 441 25.30 -27.69 25.28
N ARG A 442 24.00 -27.53 24.99
CA ARG A 442 23.44 -27.81 23.65
C ARG A 442 23.79 -26.73 22.63
N PHE A 443 23.72 -25.47 23.03
CA PHE A 443 23.82 -24.32 22.12
C PHE A 443 25.14 -23.55 22.22
N THR A 444 26.18 -24.14 22.83
CA THR A 444 27.55 -23.61 22.75
C THR A 444 28.51 -24.63 22.15
N THR A 445 29.58 -24.16 21.51
CA THR A 445 30.72 -24.99 21.10
C THR A 445 31.59 -25.35 22.30
N ALA A 446 32.53 -26.29 22.12
CA ALA A 446 33.53 -26.64 23.14
C ALA A 446 34.37 -25.41 23.57
N GLN A 447 34.56 -24.44 22.66
CA GLN A 447 35.25 -23.17 22.91
C GLN A 447 34.34 -22.09 23.55
N GLY A 448 33.12 -22.44 23.96
CA GLY A 448 32.19 -21.54 24.63
C GLY A 448 31.47 -20.53 23.71
N ARG A 449 31.59 -20.64 22.38
CA ARG A 449 30.89 -19.76 21.43
C ARG A 449 29.45 -20.21 21.26
N TRP A 450 28.49 -19.28 21.20
CA TRP A 450 27.09 -19.61 20.93
C TRP A 450 26.91 -20.14 19.50
N LYS A 451 26.24 -21.30 19.39
CA LYS A 451 25.71 -21.82 18.14
C LYS A 451 24.39 -21.09 17.82
N PRO A 452 24.02 -20.93 16.54
CA PRO A 452 22.70 -20.47 16.17
C PRO A 452 21.61 -21.36 16.80
N LEU A 453 20.60 -20.75 17.41
CA LEU A 453 19.47 -21.50 17.96
C LEU A 453 18.77 -22.21 16.80
N SER A 454 18.63 -23.52 16.92
CA SER A 454 18.04 -24.36 15.88
C SER A 454 17.25 -25.52 16.45
N ALA A 455 16.21 -25.92 15.73
CA ALA A 455 15.37 -27.08 16.02
C ALA A 455 14.97 -27.73 14.69
N ASP A 456 15.14 -29.05 14.57
CA ASP A 456 14.83 -29.84 13.37
C ASP A 456 15.35 -29.23 12.07
N GLY A 457 16.62 -28.79 12.08
CA GLY A 457 17.28 -28.15 10.93
C GLY A 457 16.87 -26.70 10.67
N VAL A 458 15.83 -26.19 11.33
CA VAL A 458 15.40 -24.79 11.21
C VAL A 458 16.25 -23.91 12.14
N VAL A 459 16.94 -22.93 11.57
CA VAL A 459 17.78 -21.97 12.31
C VAL A 459 17.02 -20.66 12.55
N LEU A 460 17.15 -20.11 13.76
CA LEU A 460 16.64 -18.79 14.10
C LEU A 460 17.25 -17.73 13.18
N PHE A 461 16.40 -16.93 12.54
CA PHE A 461 16.82 -15.80 11.73
C PHE A 461 17.61 -14.77 12.55
N ASP A 462 18.85 -14.50 12.15
CA ASP A 462 19.70 -13.52 12.79
C ASP A 462 19.37 -12.10 12.31
N LEU A 463 18.57 -11.40 13.11
CA LEU A 463 18.20 -10.01 12.87
C LEU A 463 19.42 -9.06 12.97
N ALA A 464 20.41 -9.37 13.79
CA ALA A 464 21.59 -8.52 13.97
C ALA A 464 22.51 -8.55 12.76
N ALA A 465 22.55 -9.67 12.02
CA ALA A 465 23.31 -9.82 10.78
C ALA A 465 22.75 -9.01 9.60
N VAL A 466 21.49 -8.54 9.68
CA VAL A 466 20.87 -7.80 8.57
C VAL A 466 21.66 -6.52 8.26
N ALA A 467 22.04 -6.38 6.98
CA ALA A 467 22.74 -5.20 6.48
C ALA A 467 21.81 -3.99 6.36
N VAL A 468 22.17 -2.91 7.04
CA VAL A 468 21.51 -1.61 6.96
C VAL A 468 22.06 -0.86 5.75
N THR A 469 21.18 -0.38 4.88
CA THR A 469 21.54 0.23 3.60
C THR A 469 20.77 1.52 3.42
N ARG A 470 21.43 2.62 3.05
CA ARG A 470 20.73 3.88 2.78
C ARG A 470 19.82 3.73 1.56
N TYR A 471 18.57 4.15 1.67
CA TYR A 471 17.68 4.24 0.51
C TYR A 471 18.02 5.48 -0.30
N ARG A 472 18.28 5.33 -1.60
CA ARG A 472 18.55 6.45 -2.50
C ARG A 472 17.23 7.04 -2.98
N TYR A 473 17.09 8.37 -2.91
CA TYR A 473 15.97 9.07 -3.53
C TYR A 473 15.94 8.77 -5.02
N ARG A 474 14.81 8.25 -5.50
CA ARG A 474 14.63 7.81 -6.90
C ARG A 474 14.16 8.91 -7.84
N GLY A 475 13.99 10.15 -7.34
CA GLY A 475 13.51 11.27 -8.14
C GLY A 475 11.98 11.28 -8.27
N ALA A 476 11.47 12.34 -8.93
CA ALA A 476 10.05 12.47 -9.26
C ALA A 476 9.63 11.52 -10.40
N ALA A 477 10.57 11.10 -11.25
CA ALA A 477 10.34 10.23 -12.40
C ALA A 477 10.57 8.74 -12.05
N ILE A 478 9.83 8.24 -11.06
CA ILE A 478 9.76 6.80 -10.83
C ILE A 478 9.11 6.15 -12.06
N PRO A 479 9.77 5.19 -12.75
CA PRO A 479 9.26 4.68 -14.02
C PRO A 479 7.94 3.93 -13.83
N ASN A 480 6.88 4.42 -14.50
CA ASN A 480 5.62 3.69 -14.58
C ASN A 480 5.82 2.32 -15.25
N PRO A 481 5.03 1.30 -14.86
CA PRO A 481 5.13 -0.04 -15.45
C PRO A 481 4.95 -0.07 -16.96
N TRP A 482 4.19 0.88 -17.49
CA TRP A 482 3.75 0.94 -18.87
C TRP A 482 4.67 1.69 -19.83
N LEU A 483 5.73 2.34 -19.33
CA LEU A 483 6.68 3.10 -20.17
C LEU A 483 7.78 2.24 -20.81
N ARG A 484 7.92 0.95 -20.44
CA ARG A 484 9.04 0.09 -20.85
C ARG A 484 8.72 -0.92 -21.96
N LEU A 485 7.48 -1.03 -22.41
CA LEU A 485 7.07 -2.06 -23.38
C LEU A 485 7.37 -1.65 -24.84
N THR A 486 8.40 -0.82 -25.06
CA THR A 486 8.69 -0.19 -26.36
C THR A 486 10.18 -0.15 -26.71
N GLN A 487 10.93 -1.17 -26.33
CA GLN A 487 12.12 -1.50 -27.12
C GLN A 487 11.90 -2.91 -27.68
N PRO A 488 11.64 -3.07 -28.99
CA PRO A 488 11.95 -4.35 -29.60
C PRO A 488 13.43 -4.63 -29.34
N ALA A 489 13.72 -5.87 -28.91
CA ALA A 489 15.08 -6.35 -28.70
C ALA A 489 15.91 -6.23 -29.99
#